data_AF-A0A5M3MEB8-F1
#
_entry.id   AF-A0A5M3MEB8-F1
#
_cell.length_a   1.000
_cell.length_b   1.000
_cell.length_c   1.000
_cell.angle_alpha   90.00
_cell.angle_beta   90.00
_cell.angle_gamma   90.00
#
_symmetry.space_group_name_H-M   'P 1'
#
loop_
_entity.id
_entity.type
_entity.pdbx_description
1 polymer ?
#
loop_
_entity_poly.entity_id
_entity_poly.type
_entity_poly.pdbx_seq_one_letter_code
_entity_poly.pdbx_strand_id
1 'polypeptide(L)'
;MSLSDYSDLTDLSSEEEEYVPNKRKKSTTTTKKTDYKMDQTLQPPRTTQYTAKHLYDQIIDSAIDLDPEYQRDVVWPESKQCGLIDSILRNYYIPPVIFGRARFYALNCAHSTVLSSRVLQ
;
A
#
# COMPACT_ATOMS: atom_id res chain seq x y z
N MET A 1 -42.04 12.82 10.17
CA MET A 1 -41.07 13.94 10.22
C MET A 1 -40.28 13.92 8.93
N SER A 2 -40.61 14.80 7.98
CA SER A 2 -39.88 14.97 6.71
C SER A 2 -39.16 16.32 6.73
N LEU A 3 -37.89 16.30 6.31
CA LEU A 3 -36.99 17.45 6.17
C LEU A 3 -37.32 18.23 4.89
N SER A 4 -37.68 19.51 5.01
CA SER A 4 -37.52 20.49 3.92
C SER A 4 -37.64 21.93 4.46
N ASP A 5 -36.63 22.36 5.20
CA ASP A 5 -36.24 23.78 5.27
C ASP A 5 -35.51 24.11 3.97
N TYR A 6 -36.22 24.65 2.98
CA TYR A 6 -35.62 25.41 1.87
C TYR A 6 -36.66 26.40 1.35
N SER A 7 -36.78 27.50 2.07
CA SER A 7 -37.15 28.81 1.53
C SER A 7 -36.12 29.75 2.15
N ASP A 8 -35.38 30.53 1.39
CA ASP A 8 -35.84 31.86 1.02
C ASP A 8 -34.74 32.54 0.16
N LEU A 9 -35.16 33.54 -0.63
CA LEU A 9 -34.39 34.43 -1.51
C LEU A 9 -34.34 34.04 -2.98
N THR A 10 -35.54 33.89 -3.54
CA THR A 10 -35.87 34.53 -4.82
C THR A 10 -36.03 36.03 -4.56
N ASP A 11 -34.97 36.82 -4.77
CA ASP A 11 -35.11 38.29 -4.88
C ASP A 11 -35.15 38.64 -6.37
N LEU A 12 -36.30 39.13 -6.80
CA LEU A 12 -36.63 39.51 -8.16
C LEU A 12 -36.03 40.90 -8.46
N SER A 13 -35.11 40.99 -9.41
CA SER A 13 -35.01 42.19 -10.24
C SER A 13 -35.60 41.88 -11.60
N SER A 14 -36.82 42.34 -11.80
CA SER A 14 -37.52 42.41 -13.08
C SER A 14 -36.69 43.18 -14.11
N GLU A 15 -36.39 42.54 -15.24
CA GLU A 15 -36.28 43.27 -16.51
C GLU A 15 -36.65 42.30 -17.63
N GLU A 16 -37.79 42.58 -18.24
CA GLU A 16 -38.36 41.87 -19.35
C GLU A 16 -37.57 42.18 -20.64
N GLU A 17 -36.55 41.37 -20.93
CA GLU A 17 -35.87 41.36 -22.22
C GLU A 17 -36.11 40.02 -22.95
N GLU A 18 -36.76 40.11 -24.10
CA GLU A 18 -36.98 39.03 -25.05
C GLU A 18 -35.63 38.46 -25.53
N TYR A 19 -35.24 37.30 -24.98
CA TYR A 19 -33.97 36.67 -25.32
C TYR A 19 -34.02 36.01 -26.69
N VAL A 20 -33.38 36.64 -27.68
CA VAL A 20 -33.06 36.02 -28.96
C VAL A 20 -31.83 35.12 -28.77
N PRO A 21 -31.91 33.78 -28.96
CA PRO A 21 -30.76 32.90 -28.77
C PRO A 21 -29.69 33.16 -29.83
N ASN A 22 -28.69 33.97 -29.47
CA ASN A 22 -27.49 34.17 -30.24
C ASN A 22 -26.68 32.86 -30.21
N LYS A 23 -26.47 32.23 -31.38
CA LYS A 23 -25.68 31.00 -31.54
C LYS A 23 -24.22 31.27 -31.19
N ARG A 24 -23.91 31.25 -29.89
CA ARG A 24 -22.55 31.29 -29.37
C ARG A 24 -21.88 29.99 -29.78
N LYS A 25 -20.90 30.11 -30.67
CA LYS A 25 -19.96 29.04 -31.01
C LYS A 25 -19.41 28.49 -29.70
N LYS A 26 -19.72 27.22 -29.41
CA LYS A 26 -19.16 26.49 -28.28
C LYS A 26 -17.65 26.40 -28.54
N SER A 27 -16.87 27.31 -27.96
CA SER A 27 -15.44 27.11 -27.85
C SER A 27 -15.26 25.91 -26.94
N THR A 28 -14.89 24.78 -27.52
CA THR A 28 -14.42 23.62 -26.78
C THR A 28 -13.12 24.04 -26.10
N THR A 29 -13.23 24.64 -24.91
CA THR A 29 -12.10 24.82 -24.03
C THR A 29 -11.71 23.42 -23.58
N THR A 30 -10.74 22.83 -24.28
CA THR A 30 -10.11 21.58 -23.88
C THR A 30 -9.33 21.85 -22.60
N THR A 31 -10.03 21.79 -21.47
CA THR A 31 -9.40 21.76 -20.16
C THR A 31 -8.49 20.53 -20.16
N LYS A 32 -7.18 20.75 -20.29
CA LYS A 32 -6.18 19.71 -20.11
C LYS A 32 -6.38 19.16 -18.71
N LYS A 33 -7.07 18.02 -18.58
CA LYS A 33 -7.08 17.24 -17.35
C LYS A 33 -5.62 16.85 -17.13
N THR A 34 -4.98 17.49 -16.15
CA THR A 34 -3.73 16.98 -15.62
C THR A 34 -4.08 15.66 -14.95
N ASP A 35 -3.84 14.56 -15.64
CA ASP A 35 -3.98 13.22 -15.06
C ASP A 35 -3.11 13.18 -13.80
N TYR A 36 -3.78 13.05 -12.65
CA TYR A 36 -3.09 12.88 -11.39
C TYR A 36 -2.32 11.55 -11.49
N LYS A 37 -0.99 11.62 -11.49
CA LYS A 37 -0.12 10.44 -11.51
C LYS A 37 0.36 10.20 -10.08
N MET A 38 -0.12 9.12 -9.47
CA MET A 38 0.35 8.65 -8.16
C MET A 38 1.80 8.15 -8.30
N ASP A 39 2.76 9.08 -8.28
CA ASP A 39 4.19 8.75 -8.31
C ASP A 39 4.65 8.40 -6.89
N GLN A 40 4.19 7.26 -6.34
CA GLN A 40 4.68 6.56 -5.13
C GLN A 40 3.75 5.41 -4.72
N THR A 41 3.28 4.61 -5.67
CA THR A 41 2.47 3.43 -5.33
C THR A 41 3.35 2.31 -4.76
N LEU A 42 2.84 1.63 -3.73
CA LEU A 42 3.45 0.40 -3.23
C LEU A 42 3.47 -0.65 -4.34
N GLN A 43 4.53 -1.44 -4.36
CA GLN A 43 4.61 -2.60 -5.26
C GLN A 43 3.48 -3.58 -4.94
N PRO A 44 2.93 -4.27 -5.95
CA PRO A 44 1.90 -5.28 -5.72
C PRO A 44 2.43 -6.41 -4.82
N PRO A 45 1.57 -7.01 -3.98
CA PRO A 45 1.97 -8.09 -3.10
C PRO A 45 2.42 -9.31 -3.91
N ARG A 46 3.51 -9.94 -3.48
CA ARG A 46 4.08 -11.12 -4.13
C ARG A 46 3.70 -12.38 -3.36
N THR A 47 2.90 -13.25 -3.97
CA THR A 47 2.61 -14.59 -3.46
C THR A 47 3.59 -15.59 -4.07
N THR A 48 4.29 -16.33 -3.23
CA THR A 48 5.25 -17.37 -3.64
C THR A 48 5.09 -18.61 -2.79
N GLN A 49 5.26 -19.78 -3.41
CA GLN A 49 5.27 -21.06 -2.71
C GLN A 49 6.67 -21.36 -2.21
N TYR A 50 6.80 -21.71 -0.94
CA TYR A 50 8.06 -22.10 -0.31
C TYR A 50 7.95 -23.49 0.29
N THR A 51 9.04 -24.24 0.25
CA THR A 51 9.13 -25.51 0.98
C THR A 51 9.35 -25.24 2.47
N ALA A 52 8.93 -26.19 3.32
CA ALA A 52 9.15 -26.08 4.76
C ALA A 52 10.64 -25.91 5.12
N LYS A 53 11.53 -26.57 4.37
CA LYS A 53 12.98 -26.41 4.50
C LYS A 53 13.42 -24.95 4.27
N HIS A 54 12.93 -24.32 3.20
CA HIS A 54 13.32 -22.95 2.90
C HIS A 54 12.86 -21.96 3.98
N LEU A 55 11.64 -22.16 4.52
CA LEU A 55 11.16 -21.37 5.65
C LEU A 55 12.03 -21.59 6.90
N TYR A 56 12.43 -22.83 7.17
CA TYR A 56 13.32 -23.15 8.29
C TYR A 56 14.69 -22.46 8.15
N ASP A 57 15.30 -22.53 6.97
CA ASP A 57 16.58 -21.86 6.68
C ASP A 57 16.43 -20.33 6.89
N GLN A 58 15.33 -19.72 6.42
CA GLN A 58 15.05 -18.29 6.62
C GLN A 58 14.84 -17.88 8.07
N ILE A 59 14.31 -18.78 8.91
CA ILE A 59 14.17 -18.57 10.36
C ILE A 59 15.56 -18.59 11.02
N ILE A 60 16.42 -19.55 10.66
CA ILE A 60 17.79 -19.62 11.19
C ILE A 60 18.59 -18.38 10.79
N ASP A 61 18.50 -17.98 9.53
CA ASP A 61 19.18 -16.80 8.99
C ASP A 61 18.61 -15.48 9.56
N SER A 62 17.59 -15.53 10.41
CA SER A 62 16.88 -14.37 10.97
C SER A 62 16.40 -13.39 9.90
N ALA A 63 16.11 -13.91 8.69
CA ALA A 63 15.62 -13.12 7.56
C ALA A 63 14.13 -12.80 7.71
N ILE A 64 13.41 -13.65 8.46
CA ILE A 64 12.02 -13.47 8.84
C ILE A 64 11.96 -13.04 10.30
N ASP A 65 11.16 -12.02 10.57
CA ASP A 65 10.82 -11.60 11.92
C ASP A 65 9.62 -12.41 12.42
N LEU A 66 9.81 -13.17 13.50
CA LEU A 66 8.79 -14.03 14.11
C LEU A 66 8.00 -13.33 15.22
N ASP A 67 8.50 -12.21 15.75
CA ASP A 67 7.89 -11.48 16.84
C ASP A 67 7.78 -9.97 16.53
N PRO A 68 7.07 -9.59 15.44
CA PRO A 68 6.90 -8.19 15.11
C PRO A 68 5.95 -7.50 16.09
N GLU A 69 6.12 -6.20 16.32
CA GLU A 69 5.31 -5.41 17.28
C GLU A 69 3.79 -5.49 17.05
N TYR A 70 3.35 -5.70 15.81
CA TYR A 70 1.94 -5.85 15.46
C TYR A 70 1.38 -7.28 15.67
N GLN A 71 2.21 -8.22 16.11
CA GLN A 71 1.82 -9.60 16.38
C GLN A 71 1.03 -9.68 17.69
N ARG A 72 -0.09 -10.41 17.67
CA ARG A 72 -0.84 -10.72 18.89
C ARG A 72 -0.13 -11.88 19.62
N ASP A 73 -0.26 -11.88 20.96
CA ASP A 73 0.07 -13.03 21.80
C ASP A 73 -0.47 -14.36 21.24
N VAL A 74 0.11 -15.47 21.69
CA VAL A 74 -0.25 -16.81 21.25
C VAL A 74 -1.74 -17.10 21.53
N VAL A 75 -2.57 -16.96 20.50
CA VAL A 75 -4.02 -17.19 20.58
C VAL A 75 -4.45 -18.61 20.17
N TRP A 76 -3.51 -19.46 19.75
CA TRP A 76 -3.82 -20.83 19.35
C TRP A 76 -3.48 -21.80 20.49
N PRO A 77 -4.50 -22.45 21.10
CA PRO A 77 -4.26 -23.48 22.11
C PRO A 77 -3.57 -24.69 21.48
N GLU A 78 -2.90 -25.49 22.30
CA GLU A 78 -2.11 -26.66 21.90
C GLU A 78 -2.86 -27.59 20.94
N SER A 79 -4.14 -27.86 21.19
CA SER A 79 -4.96 -28.71 20.30
C SER A 79 -5.07 -28.18 18.87
N LYS A 80 -5.14 -26.86 18.67
CA LYS A 80 -5.16 -26.25 17.32
C LYS A 80 -3.78 -26.28 16.67
N GLN A 81 -2.71 -26.16 17.46
CA GLN A 81 -1.35 -26.29 16.96
C GLN A 81 -1.08 -27.71 16.45
N CYS A 82 -1.50 -28.74 17.18
CA CYS A 82 -1.43 -30.13 16.72
C CYS A 82 -2.24 -30.37 15.44
N GLY A 83 -3.45 -29.80 15.36
CA GLY A 83 -4.29 -29.91 14.16
C GLY A 83 -3.68 -29.27 12.91
N LEU A 84 -2.90 -28.19 13.07
CA LEU A 84 -2.14 -27.60 11.97
C LEU A 84 -1.07 -28.56 11.45
N ILE A 85 -0.32 -29.21 12.35
CA ILE A 85 0.71 -30.19 11.98
C ILE A 85 0.07 -31.36 11.22
N ASP A 86 -1.05 -31.89 11.70
CA ASP A 86 -1.78 -32.97 11.02
C ASP A 86 -2.25 -32.56 9.61
N SER A 87 -2.65 -31.29 9.45
CA SER A 87 -3.05 -30.75 8.15
C SER A 87 -1.90 -30.71 7.14
N ILE A 88 -0.69 -30.38 7.60
CA ILE A 88 0.52 -30.41 6.77
C ILE A 88 0.86 -31.85 6.37
N LEU A 89 0.85 -32.79 7.32
CA LEU A 89 1.21 -34.20 7.08
C LEU A 89 0.23 -34.94 6.17
N ARG A 90 -1.05 -34.51 6.15
CA ARG A 90 -2.09 -35.08 5.26
C ARG A 90 -2.21 -34.36 3.92
N ASN A 91 -1.33 -33.39 3.64
CA ASN A 91 -1.34 -32.56 2.45
C ASN A 91 -2.70 -31.83 2.24
N TYR A 92 -3.33 -31.40 3.32
CA TYR A 92 -4.51 -30.53 3.20
C TYR A 92 -4.11 -29.13 2.75
N TYR A 93 -5.02 -28.45 2.07
CA TYR A 93 -4.82 -27.08 1.65
C TYR A 93 -4.72 -26.15 2.86
N ILE A 94 -3.64 -25.37 2.91
CA ILE A 94 -3.41 -24.35 3.94
C ILE A 94 -3.45 -22.98 3.25
N PRO A 95 -4.23 -22.02 3.78
CA PRO A 95 -4.22 -20.65 3.27
C PRO A 95 -2.81 -20.04 3.27
N PRO A 96 -2.52 -19.08 2.37
CA PRO A 96 -1.22 -18.42 2.34
C PRO A 96 -0.94 -17.67 3.65
N VAL A 97 0.29 -17.81 4.15
CA VAL A 97 0.78 -17.15 5.37
C VAL A 97 1.64 -15.95 4.99
N ILE A 98 1.54 -14.87 5.76
CA ILE A 98 2.31 -13.64 5.56
C ILE A 98 3.40 -13.58 6.63
N PHE A 99 4.63 -13.31 6.20
CA PHE A 99 5.78 -13.16 7.09
C PHE A 99 6.32 -11.73 7.02
N GLY A 100 6.64 -11.16 8.18
CA GLY A 100 7.41 -9.93 8.28
C GLY A 100 8.86 -10.19 7.88
N ARG A 101 9.40 -9.42 6.93
CA ARG A 101 10.82 -9.52 6.58
C ARG A 101 11.62 -8.50 7.38
N ALA A 102 12.62 -8.97 8.11
CA ALA A 102 13.59 -8.09 8.74
C ALA A 102 14.31 -7.30 7.64
N ARG A 103 14.17 -5.97 7.66
CA ARG A 103 15.00 -5.12 6.79
C ARG A 103 16.39 -5.09 7.40
N PHE A 104 17.36 -5.62 6.67
CA PHE A 104 18.75 -5.25 6.92
C PHE A 104 18.85 -3.74 6.69
N TYR A 105 18.98 -2.96 7.76
CA TYR A 105 19.47 -1.60 7.65
C TYR A 105 20.89 -1.72 7.08
N ALA A 106 21.04 -1.44 5.78
CA ALA A 106 22.33 -1.04 5.26
C ALA A 106 22.69 0.26 6.00
N LEU A 107 23.35 0.14 7.15
CA LEU A 107 24.08 1.26 7.74
C LEU A 107 25.01 1.74 6.63
N ASN A 108 24.77 2.97 6.19
CA ASN A 108 25.46 3.63 5.10
C ASN A 108 26.98 3.42 5.22
N CYS A 109 27.56 2.55 4.39
CA CYS A 109 28.99 2.62 4.04
C CYS A 109 29.18 3.81 3.08
N ALA A 110 28.93 5.01 3.58
CA ALA A 110 29.15 6.27 2.87
C ALA A 110 30.04 7.17 3.73
N HIS A 111 31.26 6.73 4.01
CA HIS A 111 32.39 7.64 4.21
C HIS A 111 33.72 6.86 4.21
N SER A 112 34.43 6.89 3.08
CA SER A 112 35.86 7.25 3.00
C SER A 112 36.42 6.85 1.63
N THR A 113 36.07 7.62 0.61
CA THR A 113 36.88 7.75 -0.60
C THR A 113 37.46 9.14 -0.61
N VAL A 114 38.57 9.35 0.10
CA VAL A 114 39.56 10.36 -0.32
C VAL A 114 40.92 10.05 0.32
N LEU A 115 41.95 10.21 -0.52
CA LEU A 115 43.37 10.38 -0.20
C LEU A 115 44.21 9.10 -0.04
N SER A 116 44.65 8.58 -1.19
CA SER A 116 46.05 8.13 -1.30
C SER A 116 46.65 8.62 -2.61
N SER A 117 46.96 9.92 -2.63
CA SER A 117 47.90 10.51 -3.58
C SER A 117 49.26 10.65 -2.89
N ARG A 118 50.27 9.96 -3.43
CA ARG A 118 51.72 10.26 -3.35
C ARG A 118 52.40 10.34 -1.98
N VAL A 119 53.26 9.35 -1.70
CA VAL A 119 54.57 9.49 -1.00
C VAL A 119 55.52 8.48 -1.65
N LEU A 120 56.42 8.93 -2.55
CA LEU A 120 57.89 8.87 -2.43
C LEU A 120 58.48 7.50 -2.07
N GLN A 121 58.94 6.75 -3.08
CA GLN A 121 60.37 6.50 -3.38
C GLN A 121 60.51 5.72 -4.70
#